data_AF-A0A9D2KA36-F1
#
_entry.id   AF-A0A9D2KA36-F1
#
_cell.length_a   1.000
_cell.length_b   1.000
_cell.length_c   1.000
_cell.angle_alpha   90.00
_cell.angle_beta   90.00
_cell.angle_gamma   90.00
#
_symmetry.space_group_name_H-M   'P 1'
#
loop_
_entity.id
_entity.type
_entity.pdbx_description
1 polymer ?
#
loop_
_entity_poly.entity_id
_entity_poly.type
_entity_poly.pdbx_seq_one_letter_code
_entity_poly.pdbx_strand_id
1 'polypeptide(L)'
;TDGFLWANILGIALLGTAVSNITLVAAIKRIGPTLSAILGALEPLTAVVIGVLALSEAFTLRTAAGIILIIIAVTAVVLSEGRHKGRQ
;
A
#
# COMPACT_ATOMS: atom_id res chain seq x y z
N THR A 1 -28.95 -13.51 26.21
CA THR A 1 -29.30 -13.38 24.77
C THR A 1 -28.12 -12.84 23.97
N ASP A 2 -26.91 -12.98 24.53
CA ASP A 2 -25.72 -12.24 24.11
C ASP A 2 -24.82 -13.10 23.22
N GLY A 3 -24.81 -14.42 23.42
CA GLY A 3 -24.04 -15.35 22.60
C GLY A 3 -24.47 -15.37 21.13
N PHE A 4 -25.76 -15.19 20.84
CA PHE A 4 -26.27 -15.08 19.47
C PHE A 4 -25.83 -13.78 18.78
N LEU A 5 -25.74 -12.67 19.53
CA LEU A 5 -25.24 -11.40 19.00
C LEU A 5 -23.74 -11.50 18.70
N TRP A 6 -22.95 -12.06 19.61
CA TRP A 6 -21.52 -12.29 19.38
C TRP A 6 -21.24 -13.25 18.23
N ALA A 7 -22.00 -14.34 18.10
CA ALA A 7 -21.89 -15.27 16.98
C ALA A 7 -22.26 -14.61 15.65
N ASN A 8 -23.30 -13.77 15.63
CA ASN A 8 -23.69 -13.04 14.43
C ASN A 8 -22.58 -12.04 14.04
N ILE A 9 -22.08 -11.23 14.99
CA ILE A 9 -20.96 -10.29 14.77
C ILE A 9 -19.73 -11.02 14.22
N LEU A 10 -19.35 -12.17 14.80
CA LEU A 10 -18.25 -12.99 14.30
C LEU A 10 -18.53 -13.53 12.89
N GLY A 11 -19.77 -13.93 12.59
CA GLY A 11 -20.19 -14.41 11.28
C GLY A 11 -20.05 -13.33 10.20
N ILE A 12 -20.60 -12.13 10.42
CA ILE A 12 -20.45 -11.01 9.48
C ILE A 12 -19.00 -10.48 9.42
N ALA A 13 -18.24 -10.51 10.52
CA ALA A 13 -16.83 -10.14 10.52
C ALA A 13 -15.96 -11.12 9.71
N LEU A 14 -16.17 -12.43 9.89
CA LEU A 14 -15.50 -13.48 9.10
C LEU A 14 -15.90 -13.41 7.63
N LEU A 15 -17.20 -13.24 7.34
CA LEU A 15 -17.67 -13.09 5.96
C LEU A 15 -17.12 -11.82 5.30
N GLY A 16 -17.13 -10.69 6.00
CA GLY A 16 -16.54 -9.44 5.50
C GLY A 16 -15.04 -9.57 5.24
N THR A 17 -14.31 -10.23 6.14
CA THR A 17 -12.86 -10.47 5.98
C THR A 17 -12.59 -11.46 4.85
N ALA A 18 -13.33 -12.56 4.77
CA ALA A 18 -13.18 -13.58 3.72
C ALA A 18 -13.50 -13.01 2.34
N VAL A 19 -14.59 -12.25 2.21
CA VAL A 19 -14.96 -11.57 0.96
C VAL A 19 -13.92 -10.52 0.57
N SER A 20 -13.40 -9.75 1.54
CA SER A 20 -12.32 -8.79 1.31
C SER A 20 -11.04 -9.48 0.82
N ASN A 21 -10.61 -10.58 1.47
CA ASN A 21 -9.44 -11.34 1.06
C ASN A 21 -9.62 -12.02 -0.31
N ILE A 22 -10.80 -12.58 -0.60
CA ILE A 22 -11.08 -13.18 -1.90
C ILE A 22 -11.09 -12.09 -2.98
N THR A 23 -11.65 -10.91 -2.69
CA THR A 23 -11.65 -9.77 -3.61
C THR A 23 -10.23 -9.23 -3.83
N LEU A 24 -9.39 -9.20 -2.79
CA LEU A 24 -7.97 -8.85 -2.90
C LEU A 24 -7.23 -9.83 -3.81
N VAL A 25 -7.38 -11.13 -3.57
CA VAL A 25 -6.76 -12.19 -4.39
C VAL A 25 -7.33 -12.22 -5.81
N ALA A 26 -8.63 -11.98 -5.97
CA ALA A 26 -9.30 -11.90 -7.26
C ALA A 26 -8.92 -10.62 -8.03
N ALA A 27 -8.70 -9.49 -7.36
CA ALA A 27 -8.19 -8.26 -7.96
C ALA A 27 -6.75 -8.46 -8.44
N ILE A 28 -5.90 -9.11 -7.63
CA ILE A 28 -4.55 -9.50 -8.05
C ILE A 28 -4.59 -10.46 -9.24
N LYS A 29 -5.56 -11.38 -9.32
CA LYS A 29 -5.70 -12.33 -10.45
C LYS A 29 -6.36 -11.76 -11.71
N ARG A 30 -7.39 -10.92 -11.59
CA ARG A 30 -8.14 -10.36 -12.74
C ARG A 30 -7.50 -9.12 -13.34
N ILE A 31 -6.80 -8.35 -12.52
CA ILE A 31 -6.08 -7.16 -12.95
C ILE A 31 -4.58 -7.47 -13.17
N GLY A 32 -4.14 -8.59 -12.60
CA GLY A 32 -2.78 -9.08 -12.67
C GLY A 32 -1.90 -8.47 -11.57
N PRO A 33 -0.83 -9.17 -11.15
CA PRO A 33 0.17 -8.65 -10.20
C PRO A 33 0.79 -7.30 -10.64
N THR A 34 0.54 -6.88 -11.87
CA THR A 34 0.94 -5.59 -12.43
C THR A 34 0.19 -4.39 -11.80
N LEU A 35 -1.14 -4.39 -11.65
CA LEU A 35 -1.81 -3.24 -10.98
C LEU A 35 -1.59 -3.22 -9.47
N SER A 36 -1.47 -4.39 -8.82
CA SER A 36 -1.11 -4.42 -7.40
C SER A 36 0.30 -3.85 -7.16
N ALA A 37 1.26 -4.16 -8.05
CA ALA A 37 2.59 -3.58 -8.01
C ALA A 37 2.58 -2.07 -8.33
N ILE A 38 1.76 -1.63 -9.31
CA ILE A 38 1.63 -0.20 -9.62
C ILE A 38 1.01 0.57 -8.45
N LEU A 39 -0.05 0.05 -7.82
CA LEU A 39 -0.70 0.69 -6.68
C LEU A 39 0.21 0.71 -5.45
N GLY A 40 0.94 -0.38 -5.16
CA GLY A 40 1.96 -0.41 -4.11
C GLY A 40 3.12 0.56 -4.37
N ALA A 41 3.55 0.70 -5.63
CA ALA A 41 4.55 1.70 -6.03
C ALA A 41 4.05 3.15 -5.96
N LEU A 42 2.73 3.37 -6.04
CA LEU A 42 2.11 4.70 -5.92
C LEU A 42 1.89 5.14 -4.45
N GLU A 43 1.87 4.19 -3.52
CA GLU A 43 1.74 4.45 -2.07
C GLU A 43 2.85 5.35 -1.51
N PRO A 44 4.16 5.10 -1.76
CA PRO A 44 5.20 6.00 -1.31
C PRO A 44 5.21 7.34 -2.08
N LEU A 45 4.77 7.35 -3.33
CA LEU A 45 4.72 8.58 -4.14
C LEU A 45 3.71 9.57 -3.55
N THR A 46 2.51 9.09 -3.19
CA THR A 46 1.48 9.92 -2.57
C THR A 46 1.90 10.41 -1.18
N ALA A 47 2.58 9.57 -0.38
CA ALA A 47 3.14 9.98 0.90
C ALA A 47 4.17 11.12 0.77
N VAL A 48 5.03 11.08 -0.25
CA VAL A 48 5.98 12.17 -0.53
C VAL A 48 5.26 13.45 -0.96
N VAL A 49 4.28 13.36 -1.86
CA VAL A 49 3.52 14.53 -2.34
C VAL A 49 2.78 15.22 -1.20
N ILE A 50 2.07 14.46 -0.36
CA ILE A 50 1.39 15.02 0.81
C ILE A 50 2.41 15.55 1.83
N GLY A 51 3.53 14.85 2.03
CA GLY A 51 4.61 15.32 2.90
C GLY A 51 5.18 16.68 2.45
N VAL A 52 5.36 16.91 1.15
CA VAL A 52 5.83 18.19 0.59
C VAL A 52 4.76 19.28 0.68
N LEU A 53 3.50 18.96 0.39
CA LEU A 53 2.40 19.93 0.43
C LEU A 53 2.01 20.35 1.86
N ALA A 54 2.11 19.43 2.83
CA ALA A 54 1.75 19.69 4.23
C ALA A 54 2.84 20.44 5.01
N LEU A 55 4.11 20.33 4.61
CA LEU A 55 5.24 21.02 5.25
C LEU A 55 5.48 22.43 4.70
N SER A 56 4.41 23.16 4.38
CA SER A 56 4.43 24.52 3.83
C SER A 56 5.12 25.59 4.71
N GLU A 57 5.95 25.22 5.69
CA GLU A 57 6.78 26.10 6.51
C GLU A 57 8.22 25.54 6.68
N ALA A 58 9.20 26.43 6.45
CA ALA A 58 10.65 26.27 6.63
C ALA A 58 11.27 24.91 6.23
N PHE A 59 11.49 24.73 4.92
CA PHE A 59 12.38 23.72 4.35
C PHE A 59 13.80 23.82 4.97
N THR A 60 14.03 23.12 6.08
CA THR A 60 15.37 22.96 6.64
C THR A 60 16.14 21.90 5.85
N LEU A 61 17.47 22.04 5.81
CA LEU A 61 18.35 21.14 5.05
C LEU A 61 18.17 19.64 5.43
N ARG A 62 17.75 19.37 6.67
CA ARG A 62 17.41 18.03 7.17
C ARG A 62 16.17 17.45 6.49
N THR A 63 15.13 18.24 6.29
CA THR A 63 13.89 17.80 5.62
C THR A 63 14.19 17.50 4.14
N ALA A 64 14.98 18.35 3.49
CA ALA A 64 15.41 18.12 2.11
C ALA A 64 16.21 16.80 1.98
N ALA A 65 17.14 16.53 2.90
CA ALA A 65 17.88 15.27 2.93
C ALA A 65 16.97 14.05 3.17
N GLY A 66 15.96 14.18 4.04
CA GLY A 66 14.96 13.14 4.29
C GLY A 66 14.13 12.81 3.04
N ILE A 67 13.66 13.83 2.32
CA ILE A 67 12.91 13.66 1.07
C ILE A 67 13.76 12.94 0.02
N ILE A 68 15.02 13.34 -0.15
CA ILE A 68 15.95 12.70 -1.09
C ILE A 68 16.15 11.22 -0.75
N LEU A 69 16.34 10.90 0.54
CA LEU A 69 16.48 9.52 1.02
C LEU A 69 15.25 8.66 0.70
N ILE A 70 14.04 9.20 0.92
CA ILE A 70 12.78 8.51 0.62
C ILE A 70 12.67 8.27 -0.89
N ILE A 71 12.95 9.27 -1.72
CA ILE A 71 12.90 9.12 -3.19
C ILE A 71 13.87 8.02 -3.66
N ILE A 72 15.09 7.97 -3.14
CA ILE A 72 16.08 6.93 -3.47
C ILE A 72 15.59 5.55 -3.04
N ALA A 73 15.11 5.41 -1.80
CA ALA A 73 14.63 4.14 -1.27
C ALA A 73 13.44 3.60 -2.10
N VAL A 74 12.49 4.46 -2.44
CA VAL A 74 11.31 4.10 -3.24
C VAL A 74 11.72 3.70 -4.66
N THR A 75 12.61 4.47 -5.29
CA THR A 75 13.15 4.13 -6.61
C THR A 75 13.84 2.78 -6.60
N ALA A 76 14.62 2.48 -5.55
CA ALA A 76 15.30 1.20 -5.37
C ALA A 76 14.31 0.04 -5.18
N VAL A 77 13.25 0.22 -4.40
CA VAL A 77 12.18 -0.77 -4.21
C VAL A 77 11.47 -1.07 -5.53
N VAL A 78 11.07 -0.04 -6.28
CA VAL A 78 10.40 -0.20 -7.59
C VAL A 78 11.30 -0.89 -8.61
N LEU A 79 12.59 -0.53 -8.68
CA LEU A 79 13.58 -1.20 -9.54
C LEU A 79 13.81 -2.66 -9.12
N SER A 80 13.83 -2.93 -7.82
CA SER A 80 13.99 -4.28 -7.25
C SER A 80 12.79 -5.17 -7.58
N GLU A 81 11.57 -4.65 -7.48
CA GLU A 81 10.35 -5.37 -7.88
C GLU A 81 10.32 -5.64 -9.39
N GLY A 82 10.75 -4.68 -10.21
CA GLY A 82 10.90 -4.87 -11.66
C GLY A 82 11.90 -5.98 -12.03
N ARG A 83 12.99 -6.12 -11.27
CA ARG A 83 14.01 -7.16 -11.47
C ARG A 83 13.54 -8.56 -11.06
N HIS A 84 12.60 -8.66 -10.13
CA HIS A 84 12.09 -9.95 -9.67
C HIS A 84 11.07 -10.59 -10.65
N LYS A 85 10.51 -9.80 -11.57
CA LYS A 85 9.59 -10.28 -12.61
C LYS A 85 10.29 -10.79 -13.88
N GLY A 86 11.58 -10.50 -14.07
CA GLY A 86 12.38 -10.99 -15.21
C GLY A 86 13.02 -12.37 -15.01
N ARG A 87 12.74 -13.06 -13.89
CA ARG A 87 13.29 -14.39 -13.55
C ARG A 87 12.19 -15.41 -13.17
N GLN A 88 10.94 -15.20 -13.60
CA GLN A 88 9.89 -16.21 -13.55
C GLN A 88 9.31 -16.43 -14.95
#